data_AF-A0A916YNH4-F1
#
_entry.id   AF-A0A916YNH4-F1
#
_cell.length_a   1.000
_cell.length_b   1.000
_cell.length_c   1.000
_cell.angle_alpha   90.00
_cell.angle_beta   90.00
_cell.angle_gamma   90.00
#
_symmetry.space_group_name_H-M   'P 1'
#
loop_
_entity.id
_entity.type
_entity.pdbx_description
1 polymer ?
#
loop_
_entity_poly.entity_id
_entity_poly.type
_entity_poly.pdbx_seq_one_letter_code
_entity_poly.pdbx_strand_id
1 'polypeptide(L)'
;MFPYIVRQGDTVLRIAREFGVNTESLLAANPRLSAAIKLIPGLLLLVPDQLASMYCIQKGDTLLRISEAFNVPVTGLTAANPHLDLKQLVPGQMIKIPLGARSRIVEGGAEYGHAELKRDLEALEHEYPFLQKAVIGYSVLNKPISAVRLGDGPRKLQINAAMHANEWITTPLLMFFMEDLAKACACGGSFGGVDMRRLMQQVSVWFVPLVNPDGVELVQEGLQRDHSYYNQLQLWNRHSSHFAKWKANVRGVDLNDQFPAFWEEEVKRRGTAGPGPRDYPGTAPLSEPEAQALFSFTQEQGFDMVLALHTQGQEIYWNYRGYEPQHAEALALKLALASSYKPVKLSGSDAGFKDWFIQDFRKPGFTVEVGLGVNPLPIASFPDLYDELWPLLVTAIEALAEEA
;
A
#
# COMPACT_ATOMS: atom_id res chain seq x y z
N MET A 1 20.80 -24.53 -6.62
CA MET A 1 19.48 -24.07 -7.08
C MET A 1 18.51 -25.17 -6.71
N PHE A 2 17.28 -24.85 -6.37
CA PHE A 2 16.25 -25.84 -6.09
C PHE A 2 15.06 -25.69 -7.05
N PRO A 3 14.36 -26.79 -7.37
CA PRO A 3 13.15 -26.74 -8.18
C PRO A 3 12.02 -26.08 -7.39
N TYR A 4 11.32 -25.15 -8.01
CA TYR A 4 10.06 -24.57 -7.54
C TYR A 4 8.99 -24.73 -8.61
N ILE A 5 7.81 -25.18 -8.22
CA ILE A 5 6.68 -25.31 -9.14
C ILE A 5 5.84 -24.06 -9.00
N VAL A 6 5.75 -23.28 -10.09
CA VAL A 6 4.93 -22.06 -10.17
C VAL A 6 3.52 -22.37 -9.69
N ARG A 7 3.07 -21.61 -8.71
CA ARG A 7 1.72 -21.59 -8.17
C ARG A 7 0.91 -20.50 -8.88
N GLN A 8 -0.41 -20.55 -8.77
CA GLN A 8 -1.25 -19.50 -9.32
C GLN A 8 -1.08 -18.20 -8.53
N GLY A 9 -1.09 -17.07 -9.23
CA GLY A 9 -0.74 -15.77 -8.64
C GLY A 9 0.76 -15.49 -8.61
N ASP A 10 1.62 -16.47 -8.90
CA ASP A 10 3.05 -16.22 -8.93
C ASP A 10 3.44 -15.27 -10.06
N THR A 11 4.27 -14.31 -9.70
CA THR A 11 5.05 -13.49 -10.62
C THR A 11 6.52 -13.75 -10.36
N VAL A 12 7.38 -13.45 -11.33
CA VAL A 12 8.85 -13.54 -11.15
C VAL A 12 9.28 -12.78 -9.89
N LEU A 13 8.64 -11.64 -9.65
CA LEU A 13 8.88 -10.75 -8.53
C LEU A 13 8.40 -11.33 -7.18
N ARG A 14 7.20 -11.92 -7.13
CA ARG A 14 6.65 -12.59 -5.93
C ARG A 14 7.52 -13.79 -5.51
N ILE A 15 7.94 -14.61 -6.49
CA ILE A 15 8.85 -15.74 -6.24
C ILE A 15 10.22 -15.26 -5.78
N ALA A 16 10.79 -14.25 -6.46
CA ALA A 16 12.06 -13.66 -6.08
C ALA A 16 12.04 -13.17 -4.62
N ARG A 17 10.97 -12.46 -4.24
CA ARG A 17 10.73 -11.99 -2.87
C ARG A 17 10.53 -13.13 -1.88
N GLU A 18 9.77 -14.18 -2.22
CA GLU A 18 9.52 -15.33 -1.34
C GLU A 18 10.81 -16.05 -0.96
N PHE A 19 11.72 -16.23 -1.91
CA PHE A 19 12.97 -16.94 -1.70
C PHE A 19 14.17 -16.05 -1.40
N GLY A 20 13.98 -14.72 -1.33
CA GLY A 20 15.03 -13.76 -1.03
C GLY A 20 16.14 -13.72 -2.09
N VAL A 21 15.78 -13.89 -3.37
CA VAL A 21 16.69 -13.79 -4.52
C VAL A 21 16.34 -12.56 -5.34
N ASN A 22 17.30 -11.95 -6.04
CA ASN A 22 16.97 -10.85 -6.96
C ASN A 22 16.31 -11.40 -8.25
N THR A 23 15.45 -10.59 -8.87
CA THR A 23 14.68 -10.97 -10.06
C THR A 23 15.57 -11.30 -11.26
N GLU A 24 16.66 -10.56 -11.44
CA GLU A 24 17.62 -10.79 -12.52
C GLU A 24 18.29 -12.16 -12.41
N SER A 25 18.65 -12.60 -11.21
CA SER A 25 19.26 -13.91 -10.94
C SER A 25 18.25 -15.03 -11.14
N LEU A 26 16.99 -14.80 -10.74
CA LEU A 26 15.91 -15.75 -11.02
C LEU A 26 15.66 -15.90 -12.52
N LEU A 27 15.64 -14.80 -13.28
CA LEU A 27 15.51 -14.82 -14.74
C LEU A 27 16.74 -15.46 -15.42
N ALA A 28 17.95 -15.16 -14.94
CA ALA A 28 19.18 -15.75 -15.44
C ALA A 28 19.24 -17.26 -15.22
N ALA A 29 18.74 -17.76 -14.10
CA ALA A 29 18.59 -19.19 -13.82
C ALA A 29 17.51 -19.86 -14.69
N ASN A 30 16.61 -19.07 -15.27
CA ASN A 30 15.50 -19.54 -16.10
C ASN A 30 15.49 -18.80 -17.45
N PRO A 31 16.51 -18.96 -18.31
CA PRO A 31 16.73 -18.11 -19.49
C PRO A 31 15.65 -18.22 -20.58
N ARG A 32 14.69 -19.16 -20.42
CA ARG A 32 13.49 -19.28 -21.27
C ARG A 32 12.36 -18.35 -20.82
N LEU A 33 12.49 -17.70 -19.67
CA LEU A 33 11.59 -16.66 -19.17
C LEU A 33 12.17 -15.30 -19.53
N SER A 34 11.31 -14.43 -20.05
CA SER A 34 11.57 -12.99 -20.02
C SER A 34 10.77 -12.37 -18.89
N ALA A 35 11.22 -11.22 -18.37
CA ALA A 35 10.53 -10.46 -17.33
C ALA A 35 9.08 -10.09 -17.69
N ALA A 36 8.73 -10.11 -18.99
CA ALA A 36 7.41 -9.79 -19.51
C ALA A 36 6.46 -11.00 -19.62
N ILE A 37 6.91 -12.22 -19.30
CA ILE A 37 6.06 -13.43 -19.40
C ILE A 37 5.31 -13.63 -18.08
N LYS A 38 3.98 -13.70 -18.18
CA LYS A 38 3.12 -14.17 -17.09
C LYS A 38 3.45 -15.64 -16.81
N LEU A 39 3.81 -15.96 -15.57
CA LEU A 39 4.12 -17.32 -15.18
C LEU A 39 2.86 -18.20 -15.23
N ILE A 40 3.04 -19.43 -15.71
CA ILE A 40 1.94 -20.40 -15.86
C ILE A 40 2.02 -21.40 -14.68
N PRO A 41 0.94 -21.62 -13.92
CA PRO A 41 0.93 -22.61 -12.85
C PRO A 41 1.35 -23.99 -13.34
N GLY A 42 2.15 -24.70 -12.55
CA GLY A 42 2.75 -25.99 -12.90
C GLY A 42 4.07 -25.88 -13.69
N LEU A 43 4.47 -24.68 -14.13
CA LEU A 43 5.80 -24.46 -14.69
C LEU A 43 6.88 -24.76 -13.62
N LEU A 44 7.90 -25.52 -13.99
CA LEU A 44 9.05 -25.74 -13.12
C LEU A 44 10.08 -24.61 -13.32
N LEU A 45 10.39 -23.90 -12.24
CA LEU A 45 11.47 -22.92 -12.15
C LEU A 45 12.64 -23.47 -11.37
N LEU A 46 13.84 -23.07 -11.76
CA LEU A 46 15.03 -23.22 -10.94
C LEU A 46 15.23 -21.94 -10.15
N VAL A 47 15.00 -22.00 -8.84
CA VAL A 47 15.29 -20.89 -7.95
C VAL A 47 16.74 -21.02 -7.49
N PRO A 48 17.59 -20.00 -7.67
CA PRO A 48 18.96 -20.02 -7.16
C PRO A 48 19.00 -20.36 -5.67
N ASP A 49 19.96 -21.18 -5.24
CA ASP A 49 20.19 -21.32 -3.79
C ASP A 49 20.65 -19.97 -3.26
N GLN A 50 20.36 -19.68 -1.99
CA GLN A 50 20.93 -18.52 -1.27
C GLN A 50 22.44 -18.70 -1.05
N LEU A 51 23.19 -18.70 -2.14
CA LEU A 51 24.62 -18.47 -2.14
C LEU A 51 24.79 -16.96 -2.21
N ALA A 52 25.64 -16.39 -1.35
CA ALA A 52 25.95 -14.97 -1.37
C ALA A 52 26.11 -14.49 -2.81
N SER A 53 25.26 -13.55 -3.26
CA SER A 53 25.25 -13.12 -4.65
C SER A 53 26.61 -12.50 -4.95
N MET A 54 27.44 -13.20 -5.71
CA MET A 54 28.71 -12.65 -6.16
C MET A 54 28.41 -11.74 -7.34
N TYR A 55 28.80 -10.47 -7.24
CA TYR A 55 28.66 -9.50 -8.32
C TYR A 55 30.01 -9.24 -8.99
N CYS A 56 30.03 -9.29 -10.32
CA CYS A 56 31.19 -8.89 -11.10
C CYS A 56 31.10 -7.40 -11.38
N ILE A 57 32.06 -6.62 -10.89
CA ILE A 57 32.11 -5.17 -11.11
C ILE A 57 32.19 -4.89 -12.61
N GLN A 58 31.29 -4.05 -13.11
CA GLN A 58 31.23 -3.59 -14.49
C GLN A 58 32.00 -2.28 -14.66
N LYS A 59 32.37 -1.98 -15.91
CA LYS A 59 33.03 -0.71 -16.26
C LYS A 59 32.04 0.45 -16.05
N GLY A 60 32.37 1.36 -15.13
CA GLY A 60 31.54 2.53 -14.81
C GLY A 60 30.67 2.40 -13.56
N ASP A 61 30.80 1.28 -12.83
CA ASP A 61 30.17 1.12 -11.54
C ASP A 61 30.71 2.07 -10.48
N THR A 62 29.84 2.39 -9.52
CA THR A 62 30.22 3.02 -8.26
C THR A 62 29.67 2.17 -7.11
N LEU A 63 30.29 2.24 -5.93
CA LEU A 63 29.80 1.58 -4.73
C LEU A 63 28.35 1.95 -4.42
N LEU A 64 27.99 3.22 -4.69
CA LEU A 64 26.63 3.74 -4.50
C LEU A 64 25.65 3.08 -5.48
N ARG A 65 25.98 3.00 -6.78
CA ARG A 65 25.13 2.35 -7.78
C ARG A 65 24.93 0.86 -7.49
N ILE A 66 25.99 0.18 -7.05
CA ILE A 66 25.91 -1.22 -6.64
C ILE A 66 25.05 -1.35 -5.37
N SER A 67 25.25 -0.47 -4.38
CA SER A 67 24.44 -0.41 -3.14
C SER A 67 22.95 -0.25 -3.43
N GLU A 68 22.60 0.66 -4.35
CA GLU A 68 21.22 0.92 -4.79
C GLU A 68 20.65 -0.26 -5.59
N ALA A 69 21.39 -0.78 -6.56
CA ALA A 69 20.96 -1.89 -7.41
C ALA A 69 20.67 -3.17 -6.61
N PHE A 70 21.44 -3.41 -5.54
CA PHE A 70 21.27 -4.59 -4.68
C PHE A 70 20.52 -4.32 -3.38
N ASN A 71 20.07 -3.08 -3.12
CA ASN A 71 19.43 -2.65 -1.88
C ASN A 71 20.19 -3.07 -0.61
N VAL A 72 21.51 -2.89 -0.64
CA VAL A 72 22.43 -3.19 0.48
C VAL A 72 23.19 -1.91 0.82
N PRO A 73 23.20 -1.42 2.07
CA PRO A 73 24.01 -0.26 2.46
C PRO A 73 25.48 -0.43 2.08
N VAL A 74 26.16 0.64 1.68
CA VAL A 74 27.62 0.62 1.38
C VAL A 74 28.44 0.02 2.53
N THR A 75 28.03 0.27 3.78
CA THR A 75 28.63 -0.34 4.98
C THR A 75 28.46 -1.86 5.00
N GLY A 76 27.29 -2.38 4.60
CA GLY A 76 27.05 -3.80 4.40
C GLY A 76 27.95 -4.39 3.31
N LEU A 77 28.04 -3.73 2.15
CA LEU A 77 28.95 -4.14 1.07
C LEU A 77 30.40 -4.22 1.55
N THR A 78 30.85 -3.22 2.30
CA THR A 78 32.22 -3.18 2.84
C THR A 78 32.45 -4.29 3.87
N ALA A 79 31.50 -4.50 4.78
CA ALA A 79 31.58 -5.54 5.82
C ALA A 79 31.58 -6.97 5.24
N ALA A 80 30.88 -7.18 4.12
CA ALA A 80 30.84 -8.47 3.44
C ALA A 80 32.10 -8.80 2.62
N ASN A 81 32.88 -7.77 2.29
CA ASN A 81 34.11 -7.86 1.50
C ASN A 81 35.31 -7.31 2.29
N PRO A 82 35.60 -7.81 3.51
CA PRO A 82 36.64 -7.24 4.36
C PRO A 82 38.06 -7.39 3.77
N HIS A 83 38.20 -8.21 2.73
CA HIS A 83 39.45 -8.51 2.04
C HIS A 83 39.68 -7.64 0.80
N LEU A 84 38.75 -6.76 0.43
CA LEU A 84 38.84 -5.91 -0.76
C LEU A 84 38.79 -4.42 -0.37
N ASP A 85 39.58 -3.59 -1.05
CA ASP A 85 39.43 -2.13 -0.97
C ASP A 85 38.36 -1.66 -1.97
N LEU A 86 37.11 -1.56 -1.51
CA LEU A 86 35.99 -1.15 -2.35
C LEU A 86 35.99 0.36 -2.69
N LYS A 87 36.93 1.16 -2.18
CA LYS A 87 37.09 2.56 -2.61
C LYS A 87 37.65 2.66 -4.03
N GLN A 88 38.26 1.59 -4.53
CA GLN A 88 38.81 1.49 -5.88
C GLN A 88 38.24 0.26 -6.60
N LEU A 89 37.10 0.45 -7.25
CA LEU A 89 36.43 -0.64 -7.98
C LEU A 89 37.20 -1.00 -9.25
N VAL A 90 37.51 -2.30 -9.41
CA VAL A 90 38.18 -2.83 -10.60
C VAL A 90 37.18 -3.61 -11.44
N PRO A 91 36.91 -3.22 -12.70
CA PRO A 91 36.05 -4.00 -13.58
C PRO A 91 36.54 -5.44 -13.74
N GLY A 92 35.63 -6.41 -13.63
CA GLY A 92 35.91 -7.84 -13.62
C GLY A 92 36.16 -8.43 -12.22
N GLN A 93 36.30 -7.60 -11.19
CA GLN A 93 36.47 -8.06 -9.81
C GLN A 93 35.16 -8.58 -9.24
N MET A 94 35.21 -9.75 -8.62
CA MET A 94 34.06 -10.35 -7.95
C MET A 94 33.96 -9.83 -6.51
N ILE A 95 32.82 -9.26 -6.15
CA ILE A 95 32.50 -8.85 -4.78
C ILE A 95 31.33 -9.70 -4.26
N LYS A 96 31.39 -10.04 -2.98
CA LYS A 96 30.29 -10.66 -2.25
C LYS A 96 29.25 -9.59 -1.93
N ILE A 97 28.09 -9.66 -2.55
CA ILE A 97 26.94 -8.90 -2.08
C ILE A 97 26.40 -9.67 -0.86
N PRO A 98 26.44 -9.10 0.36
CA PRO A 98 25.79 -9.74 1.48
C PRO A 98 24.29 -9.75 1.20
N LEU A 99 23.75 -10.93 0.97
CA LEU A 99 22.33 -11.14 1.18
C LEU A 99 22.14 -11.13 2.69
N GLY A 100 21.83 -9.96 3.25
CA GLY A 100 21.74 -9.82 4.70
C GLY A 100 21.84 -8.38 5.17
N ALA A 101 20.75 -7.66 5.01
CA ALA A 101 20.19 -6.61 5.87
C ALA A 101 19.24 -5.89 4.94
N ARG A 102 18.02 -6.42 4.80
CA ARG A 102 16.92 -5.61 4.29
C ARG A 102 16.99 -4.30 5.07
N SER A 103 17.38 -3.21 4.42
CA SER A 103 17.46 -1.88 5.03
C SER A 103 16.09 -1.42 5.55
N ARG A 104 15.06 -2.13 5.08
CA ARG A 104 13.63 -2.02 5.33
C ARG A 104 12.94 -3.38 5.12
N ILE A 105 11.95 -3.71 5.93
CA ILE A 105 11.12 -4.92 5.92
C ILE A 105 10.14 -4.90 4.74
N VAL A 106 9.45 -3.77 4.55
CA VAL A 106 8.46 -3.59 3.48
C VAL A 106 9.20 -3.45 2.16
N GLU A 107 8.70 -4.06 1.09
CA GLU A 107 9.23 -3.87 -0.27
C GLU A 107 8.15 -3.28 -1.17
N GLY A 108 8.33 -2.02 -1.56
CA GLY A 108 7.37 -1.29 -2.41
C GLY A 108 7.46 -1.59 -3.90
N GLY A 109 8.58 -2.16 -4.35
CA GLY A 109 8.82 -2.46 -5.76
C GLY A 109 8.15 -3.74 -6.27
N ALA A 110 7.18 -4.29 -5.54
CA ALA A 110 6.53 -5.56 -5.87
C ALA A 110 5.02 -5.58 -5.61
N GLU A 111 4.32 -6.53 -6.24
CA GLU A 111 2.93 -6.83 -5.87
C GLU A 111 2.85 -7.10 -4.37
N TYR A 112 1.82 -6.51 -3.76
CA TYR A 112 1.66 -6.47 -2.32
C TYR A 112 0.20 -6.75 -1.98
N GLY A 113 -0.09 -7.97 -1.56
CA GLY A 113 -1.41 -8.43 -1.19
C GLY A 113 -1.50 -8.76 0.29
N HIS A 114 -2.55 -9.48 0.67
CA HIS A 114 -2.81 -9.85 2.05
C HIS A 114 -1.70 -10.74 2.65
N ALA A 115 -1.13 -11.65 1.85
CA ALA A 115 -0.06 -12.54 2.31
C ALA A 115 1.24 -11.78 2.61
N GLU A 116 1.62 -10.83 1.75
CA GLU A 116 2.77 -9.96 1.97
C GLU A 116 2.54 -9.03 3.17
N LEU A 117 1.36 -8.42 3.28
CA LEU A 117 0.99 -7.57 4.41
C LEU A 117 1.13 -8.31 5.74
N LYS A 118 0.56 -9.53 5.83
CA LYS A 118 0.62 -10.33 7.07
C LYS A 118 2.06 -10.58 7.51
N ARG A 119 2.92 -11.01 6.56
CA ARG A 119 4.33 -11.32 6.80
C ARG A 119 5.11 -10.09 7.26
N ASP A 120 4.92 -8.97 6.57
CA ASP A 120 5.64 -7.74 6.89
C ASP A 120 5.16 -7.15 8.22
N LEU A 121 3.86 -7.23 8.55
CA LEU A 121 3.36 -6.82 9.87
C LEU A 121 3.97 -7.64 11.01
N GLU A 122 4.08 -8.97 10.86
CA GLU A 122 4.74 -9.83 11.85
C GLU A 122 6.22 -9.44 12.04
N ALA A 123 6.93 -9.12 10.96
CA ALA A 123 8.32 -8.67 11.02
C ALA A 123 8.47 -7.26 11.62
N LEU A 124 7.57 -6.33 11.28
CA LEU A 124 7.57 -4.96 11.79
C LEU A 124 7.26 -4.90 13.28
N GLU A 125 6.36 -5.73 13.79
CA GLU A 125 6.11 -5.85 15.23
C GLU A 125 7.33 -6.35 16.00
N HIS A 126 8.11 -7.25 15.39
CA HIS A 126 9.33 -7.75 15.99
C HIS A 126 10.44 -6.69 16.02
N GLU A 127 10.64 -5.98 14.91
CA GLU A 127 11.68 -4.95 14.78
C GLU A 127 11.34 -3.66 15.53
N TYR A 128 10.06 -3.28 15.57
CA TYR A 128 9.56 -2.07 16.20
C TYR A 128 8.47 -2.40 17.24
N PRO A 129 8.83 -2.90 18.45
CA PRO A 129 7.86 -3.37 19.45
C PRO A 129 6.91 -2.31 20.01
N PHE A 130 7.14 -1.03 19.71
CA PHE A 130 6.23 0.08 20.06
C PHE A 130 5.05 0.21 19.08
N LEU A 131 5.09 -0.46 17.92
CA LEU A 131 3.92 -0.56 17.04
C LEU A 131 2.87 -1.44 17.70
N GLN A 132 1.61 -1.01 17.64
CA GLN A 132 0.49 -1.77 18.21
C GLN A 132 -0.49 -2.17 17.11
N LYS A 133 -0.59 -3.46 16.82
CA LYS A 133 -1.53 -3.99 15.83
C LYS A 133 -2.86 -4.36 16.47
N ALA A 134 -3.93 -4.15 15.71
CA ALA A 134 -5.26 -4.62 16.01
C ALA A 134 -5.90 -5.23 14.76
N VAL A 135 -6.76 -6.22 14.92
CA VAL A 135 -7.67 -6.66 13.86
C VAL A 135 -8.99 -5.92 14.07
N ILE A 136 -9.41 -5.12 13.08
CA ILE A 136 -10.60 -4.26 13.18
C ILE A 136 -11.85 -4.91 12.57
N GLY A 137 -11.68 -6.05 11.90
CA GLY A 137 -12.75 -6.82 11.29
C GLY A 137 -12.21 -7.85 10.32
N TYR A 138 -13.10 -8.45 9.54
CA TYR A 138 -12.77 -9.47 8.56
C TYR A 138 -13.48 -9.19 7.25
N SER A 139 -12.83 -9.53 6.14
CA SER A 139 -13.42 -9.46 4.81
C SER A 139 -14.51 -10.52 4.58
N VAL A 140 -15.16 -10.47 3.43
CA VAL A 140 -16.15 -11.47 3.00
C VAL A 140 -15.60 -12.91 3.06
N LEU A 141 -14.35 -13.14 2.67
CA LEU A 141 -13.67 -14.44 2.72
C LEU A 141 -12.90 -14.65 4.04
N ASN A 142 -13.24 -13.90 5.09
CA ASN A 142 -12.71 -14.04 6.44
C ASN A 142 -11.20 -13.75 6.56
N LYS A 143 -10.65 -12.85 5.73
CA LYS A 143 -9.28 -12.35 5.88
C LYS A 143 -9.27 -11.19 6.88
N PRO A 144 -8.34 -11.17 7.86
CA PRO A 144 -8.29 -10.10 8.86
C PRO A 144 -7.96 -8.75 8.22
N ILE A 145 -8.73 -7.72 8.58
CA ILE A 145 -8.45 -6.33 8.26
C ILE A 145 -7.67 -5.77 9.44
N SER A 146 -6.41 -5.40 9.21
CA SER A 146 -5.49 -4.98 10.27
C SER A 146 -5.36 -3.47 10.34
N ALA A 147 -5.30 -2.94 11.56
CA ALA A 147 -4.87 -1.59 11.87
C ALA A 147 -3.58 -1.62 12.68
N VAL A 148 -2.70 -0.63 12.50
CA VAL A 148 -1.46 -0.48 13.26
C VAL A 148 -1.37 0.93 13.81
N ARG A 149 -1.12 1.08 15.11
CA ARG A 149 -0.86 2.37 15.75
C ARG A 149 0.64 2.62 15.87
N LEU A 150 1.06 3.83 15.52
CA LEU A 150 2.34 4.42 15.87
C LEU A 150 2.10 5.69 16.70
N GLY A 151 2.81 5.82 17.83
CA GLY A 151 2.69 6.95 18.73
C GLY A 151 1.56 6.81 19.75
N ASP A 152 1.66 7.62 20.81
CA ASP A 152 0.77 7.61 21.98
C ASP A 152 0.20 9.00 22.28
N GLY A 153 0.25 9.91 21.30
CA GLY A 153 -0.27 11.26 21.44
C GLY A 153 -1.79 11.32 21.49
N PRO A 154 -2.35 12.39 22.11
CA PRO A 154 -3.79 12.51 22.31
C PRO A 154 -4.56 12.76 21.01
N ARG A 155 -3.93 13.37 20.00
CA ARG A 155 -4.57 13.62 18.70
C ARG A 155 -4.49 12.38 17.82
N LYS A 156 -5.59 11.97 17.19
CA LYS A 156 -5.64 10.71 16.44
C LYS A 156 -5.83 10.95 14.95
N LEU A 157 -4.89 10.46 14.14
CA LEU A 157 -4.99 10.43 12.68
C LEU A 157 -5.26 9.00 12.20
N GLN A 158 -6.22 8.81 11.31
CA GLN A 158 -6.36 7.56 10.56
C GLN A 158 -5.88 7.75 9.12
N ILE A 159 -5.09 6.82 8.60
CA ILE A 159 -4.78 6.72 7.17
C ILE A 159 -5.17 5.31 6.70
N ASN A 160 -6.04 5.21 5.71
CA ASN A 160 -6.46 3.92 5.14
C ASN A 160 -6.13 3.82 3.65
N ALA A 161 -5.99 2.59 3.16
CA ALA A 161 -5.58 2.30 1.79
C ALA A 161 -6.31 1.05 1.23
N ALA A 162 -6.28 0.94 -0.10
CA ALA A 162 -6.83 -0.17 -0.88
C ALA A 162 -8.28 -0.51 -0.51
N MET A 163 -9.14 0.50 -0.43
CA MET A 163 -10.59 0.33 -0.40
C MET A 163 -11.10 -0.17 -1.75
N HIS A 164 -10.54 0.38 -2.83
CA HIS A 164 -10.72 -0.16 -4.18
C HIS A 164 -9.62 -1.18 -4.50
N ALA A 165 -10.04 -2.31 -5.06
CA ALA A 165 -9.18 -3.46 -5.31
C ALA A 165 -8.05 -3.20 -6.33
N ASN A 166 -8.32 -2.46 -7.39
CA ASN A 166 -7.34 -2.12 -8.43
C ASN A 166 -6.42 -0.96 -8.06
N GLU A 167 -6.58 -0.38 -6.88
CA GLU A 167 -5.75 0.71 -6.32
C GLU A 167 -4.80 0.17 -5.24
N TRP A 168 -4.50 -1.14 -5.31
CA TRP A 168 -3.72 -1.89 -4.31
C TRP A 168 -2.32 -1.33 -4.05
N ILE A 169 -1.74 -0.55 -4.96
CA ILE A 169 -0.44 0.09 -4.77
C ILE A 169 -0.41 1.08 -3.59
N THR A 170 -1.59 1.55 -3.15
CA THR A 170 -1.72 2.36 -1.93
C THR A 170 -1.33 1.60 -0.65
N THR A 171 -1.52 0.27 -0.61
CA THR A 171 -1.11 -0.58 0.53
C THR A 171 0.41 -0.55 0.76
N PRO A 172 1.28 -0.90 -0.22
CA PRO A 172 2.72 -0.85 -0.01
C PRO A 172 3.23 0.58 0.18
N LEU A 173 2.57 1.61 -0.38
CA LEU A 173 2.94 3.01 -0.13
C LEU A 173 2.74 3.36 1.35
N LEU A 174 1.58 2.99 1.90
CA LEU A 174 1.26 3.26 3.31
C LEU A 174 2.13 2.43 4.26
N MET A 175 2.37 1.15 3.96
CA MET A 175 3.26 0.29 4.72
C MET A 175 4.69 0.80 4.71
N PHE A 176 5.17 1.30 3.55
CA PHE A 176 6.51 1.85 3.46
C PHE A 176 6.66 3.11 4.30
N PHE A 177 5.68 4.01 4.20
CA PHE A 177 5.64 5.22 5.02
C PHE A 177 5.65 4.91 6.52
N MET A 178 4.81 3.97 6.95
CA MET A 178 4.75 3.55 8.36
C MET A 178 6.11 3.03 8.86
N GLU A 179 6.81 2.23 8.06
CA GLU A 179 8.14 1.74 8.41
C GLU A 179 9.16 2.88 8.52
N ASP A 180 9.15 3.84 7.59
CA ASP A 180 10.05 5.01 7.64
C ASP A 180 9.83 5.82 8.92
N LEU A 181 8.58 6.03 9.33
CA LEU A 181 8.26 6.69 10.60
C LEU A 181 8.71 5.88 11.82
N ALA A 182 8.46 4.57 11.83
CA ALA A 182 8.88 3.69 12.92
C ALA A 182 10.40 3.66 13.06
N LYS A 183 11.12 3.54 11.94
CA LYS A 183 12.58 3.60 11.90
C LYS A 183 13.12 4.93 12.41
N ALA A 184 12.53 6.05 12.00
CA ALA A 184 12.91 7.37 12.50
C ALA A 184 12.72 7.48 14.01
N CYS A 185 11.62 6.94 14.55
CA CYS A 185 11.38 6.87 16.00
C CYS A 185 12.43 6.01 16.73
N ALA A 186 12.76 4.83 16.19
CA ALA A 186 13.69 3.88 16.80
C ALA A 186 15.14 4.39 16.81
N CYS A 187 15.60 4.97 15.70
CA CYS A 187 16.97 5.47 15.55
C CYS A 187 17.16 6.89 16.07
N GLY A 188 16.09 7.50 16.59
CA GLY A 188 16.10 8.85 17.14
C GLY A 188 16.37 9.97 16.13
N GLY A 189 16.16 9.68 14.85
CA GLY A 189 16.38 10.60 13.74
C GLY A 189 15.13 11.40 13.37
N SER A 190 15.31 12.34 12.44
CA SER A 190 14.24 13.09 11.80
C SER A 190 13.81 12.44 10.49
N PHE A 191 12.52 12.49 10.16
CA PHE A 191 12.01 12.16 8.83
C PHE A 191 11.45 13.44 8.20
N GLY A 192 11.85 13.76 6.95
CA GLY A 192 11.47 15.02 6.33
C GLY A 192 11.94 16.29 7.06
N GLY A 193 12.98 16.20 7.91
CA GLY A 193 13.44 17.31 8.76
C GLY A 193 12.65 17.48 10.07
N VAL A 194 11.70 16.59 10.37
CA VAL A 194 10.80 16.67 11.52
C VAL A 194 11.17 15.61 12.56
N ASP A 195 11.17 15.98 13.84
CA ASP A 195 11.43 15.05 14.96
C ASP A 195 10.23 14.12 15.17
N MET A 196 10.35 12.90 14.65
CA MET A 196 9.27 11.92 14.69
C MET A 196 8.93 11.45 16.11
N ARG A 197 9.90 11.37 17.02
CA ARG A 197 9.61 10.96 18.40
C ARG A 197 8.76 12.00 19.10
N ARG A 198 9.11 13.28 18.94
CA ARG A 198 8.32 14.39 19.49
C ARG A 198 6.94 14.48 18.85
N LEU A 199 6.85 14.21 17.54
CA LEU A 199 5.57 14.24 16.82
C LEU A 199 4.64 13.10 17.29
N MET A 200 5.18 11.88 17.45
CA MET A 200 4.42 10.71 17.94
C MET A 200 4.01 10.79 19.43
N GLN A 201 4.54 11.77 20.19
CA GLN A 201 4.04 12.13 21.53
C GLN A 201 2.82 13.05 21.48
N GLN A 202 2.58 13.73 20.36
CA GLN A 202 1.45 14.64 20.16
C GLN A 202 0.33 13.99 19.34
N VAL A 203 0.70 13.09 18.42
CA VAL A 203 -0.22 12.39 17.52
C VAL A 203 -0.05 10.87 17.64
N SER A 204 -1.16 10.14 17.67
CA SER A 204 -1.23 8.70 17.37
C SER A 204 -1.72 8.51 15.94
N VAL A 205 -0.87 7.96 15.07
CA VAL A 205 -1.23 7.62 13.69
C VAL A 205 -1.67 6.17 13.61
N TRP A 206 -2.85 5.94 13.06
CA TRP A 206 -3.43 4.62 12.84
C TRP A 206 -3.46 4.31 11.34
N PHE A 207 -2.71 3.30 10.94
CA PHE A 207 -2.63 2.82 9.56
C PHE A 207 -3.61 1.67 9.37
N VAL A 208 -4.46 1.72 8.35
CA VAL A 208 -5.30 0.59 7.89
C VAL A 208 -4.88 0.25 6.45
N PRO A 209 -3.84 -0.58 6.26
CA PRO A 209 -3.15 -0.69 4.97
C PRO A 209 -3.95 -1.35 3.86
N LEU A 210 -4.88 -2.25 4.19
CA LEU A 210 -5.59 -3.06 3.22
C LEU A 210 -7.02 -3.28 3.68
N VAL A 211 -7.92 -2.41 3.23
CA VAL A 211 -9.35 -2.48 3.56
C VAL A 211 -10.05 -3.61 2.78
N ASN A 212 -9.66 -3.83 1.51
CA ASN A 212 -10.29 -4.80 0.61
C ASN A 212 -9.35 -5.96 0.24
N PRO A 213 -8.95 -6.83 1.18
CA PRO A 213 -7.99 -7.90 0.91
C PRO A 213 -8.49 -8.90 -0.14
N ASP A 214 -9.80 -9.16 -0.21
CA ASP A 214 -10.37 -10.12 -1.17
C ASP A 214 -10.38 -9.58 -2.59
N GLY A 215 -10.78 -8.32 -2.77
CA GLY A 215 -10.76 -7.68 -4.08
C GLY A 215 -9.33 -7.51 -4.59
N VAL A 216 -8.38 -7.10 -3.74
CA VAL A 216 -6.96 -6.96 -4.13
C VAL A 216 -6.38 -8.31 -4.59
N GLU A 217 -6.64 -9.39 -3.86
CA GLU A 217 -6.20 -10.73 -4.26
C GLU A 217 -6.84 -11.14 -5.61
N LEU A 218 -8.12 -10.86 -5.81
CA LEU A 218 -8.79 -11.11 -7.10
C LEU A 218 -8.14 -10.34 -8.26
N VAL A 219 -7.71 -9.09 -8.04
CA VAL A 219 -7.02 -8.25 -9.04
C VAL A 219 -5.64 -8.82 -9.39
N GLN A 220 -4.86 -9.23 -8.38
CA GLN A 220 -3.48 -9.67 -8.54
C GLN A 220 -3.39 -11.12 -9.03
N GLU A 221 -4.15 -12.02 -8.42
CA GLU A 221 -4.05 -13.47 -8.64
C GLU A 221 -5.07 -14.01 -9.65
N GLY A 222 -6.15 -13.25 -9.87
CA GLY A 222 -7.27 -13.66 -10.73
C GLY A 222 -8.22 -14.66 -10.07
N LEU A 223 -9.20 -15.11 -10.84
CA LEU A 223 -10.29 -15.93 -10.33
C LEU A 223 -9.98 -17.44 -10.37
N GLN A 224 -10.04 -18.09 -9.20
CA GLN A 224 -9.82 -19.53 -9.02
C GLN A 224 -11.10 -20.35 -9.18
N ARG A 225 -11.03 -21.57 -9.72
CA ARG A 225 -12.24 -22.42 -9.95
C ARG A 225 -12.96 -22.85 -8.67
N ASP A 226 -12.23 -22.96 -7.58
CA ASP A 226 -12.73 -23.30 -6.24
C ASP A 226 -13.17 -22.06 -5.43
N HIS A 227 -13.07 -20.87 -6.01
CA HIS A 227 -13.48 -19.63 -5.37
C HIS A 227 -14.99 -19.64 -5.06
N SER A 228 -15.37 -19.29 -3.83
CA SER A 228 -16.77 -19.33 -3.35
C SER A 228 -17.76 -18.54 -4.20
N TYR A 229 -17.27 -17.49 -4.89
CA TYR A 229 -18.04 -16.63 -5.79
C TYR A 229 -17.71 -16.84 -7.28
N TYR A 230 -17.15 -18.00 -7.68
CA TYR A 230 -16.66 -18.21 -9.05
C TYR A 230 -17.68 -17.84 -10.14
N ASN A 231 -18.88 -18.41 -10.07
CA ASN A 231 -19.91 -18.21 -11.08
C ASN A 231 -20.41 -16.75 -11.10
N GLN A 232 -20.56 -16.14 -9.92
CA GLN A 232 -21.01 -14.77 -9.75
C GLN A 232 -19.98 -13.79 -10.31
N LEU A 233 -18.70 -13.94 -9.95
CA LEU A 233 -17.62 -13.09 -10.43
C LEU A 233 -17.43 -13.21 -11.94
N GLN A 234 -17.59 -14.40 -12.52
CA GLN A 234 -17.63 -14.55 -13.98
C GLN A 234 -18.79 -13.77 -14.57
N LEU A 235 -20.00 -13.94 -14.06
CA LEU A 235 -21.19 -13.24 -14.57
C LEU A 235 -21.05 -11.72 -14.47
N TRP A 236 -20.69 -11.22 -13.28
CA TRP A 236 -20.53 -9.79 -12.99
C TRP A 236 -19.38 -9.17 -13.79
N ASN A 237 -18.34 -9.93 -14.09
CA ASN A 237 -17.25 -9.52 -14.97
C ASN A 237 -17.49 -9.86 -16.46
N ARG A 238 -18.74 -10.12 -16.87
CA ARG A 238 -19.13 -10.39 -18.28
C ARG A 238 -18.33 -11.54 -18.91
N HIS A 239 -18.11 -12.59 -18.14
CA HIS A 239 -17.29 -13.76 -18.46
C HIS A 239 -15.83 -13.48 -18.81
N SER A 240 -15.33 -12.26 -18.50
CA SER A 240 -13.91 -11.95 -18.59
C SER A 240 -13.14 -12.67 -17.48
N SER A 241 -12.06 -13.34 -17.84
CA SER A 241 -11.07 -13.88 -16.91
C SER A 241 -10.09 -12.82 -16.39
N HIS A 242 -10.17 -11.59 -16.88
CA HIS A 242 -9.27 -10.49 -16.52
C HIS A 242 -9.93 -9.59 -15.48
N PHE A 243 -9.37 -9.59 -14.26
CA PHE A 243 -9.86 -8.82 -13.13
C PHE A 243 -9.02 -7.58 -12.80
N ALA A 244 -8.00 -7.25 -13.61
CA ALA A 244 -7.12 -6.10 -13.35
C ALA A 244 -7.85 -4.77 -13.13
N LYS A 245 -9.03 -4.58 -13.75
CA LYS A 245 -9.87 -3.38 -13.61
C LYS A 245 -10.97 -3.50 -12.56
N TRP A 246 -11.01 -4.59 -11.80
CA TRP A 246 -11.98 -4.81 -10.74
C TRP A 246 -11.71 -3.85 -9.59
N LYS A 247 -12.68 -3.01 -9.26
CA LYS A 247 -12.62 -1.95 -8.24
C LYS A 247 -13.31 -2.38 -6.95
N ALA A 248 -14.45 -3.04 -7.09
CA ALA A 248 -15.31 -3.50 -6.00
C ALA A 248 -14.65 -4.54 -5.09
N ASN A 249 -15.30 -4.89 -3.97
CA ASN A 249 -14.96 -6.08 -3.20
C ASN A 249 -15.34 -7.37 -3.95
N VAL A 250 -15.13 -8.52 -3.31
CA VAL A 250 -15.38 -9.83 -3.94
C VAL A 250 -16.86 -10.15 -4.17
N ARG A 251 -17.78 -9.43 -3.51
CA ARG A 251 -19.22 -9.50 -3.77
C ARG A 251 -19.70 -8.52 -4.83
N GLY A 252 -18.78 -7.81 -5.49
CA GLY A 252 -19.10 -6.84 -6.53
C GLY A 252 -19.75 -5.56 -6.00
N VAL A 253 -19.51 -5.21 -4.74
CA VAL A 253 -19.95 -3.97 -4.11
C VAL A 253 -18.78 -2.99 -4.02
N ASP A 254 -19.02 -1.73 -4.39
CA ASP A 254 -18.05 -0.66 -4.25
C ASP A 254 -17.99 -0.19 -2.79
N LEU A 255 -16.87 -0.46 -2.13
CA LEU A 255 -16.72 -0.16 -0.70
C LEU A 255 -16.75 1.33 -0.40
N ASN A 256 -16.36 2.20 -1.34
CA ASN A 256 -16.43 3.64 -1.14
C ASN A 256 -17.79 4.24 -1.55
N ASP A 257 -18.81 3.40 -1.79
CA ASP A 257 -20.21 3.79 -1.90
C ASP A 257 -21.04 3.15 -0.76
N GLN A 258 -20.42 2.73 0.35
CA GLN A 258 -21.08 2.00 1.43
C GLN A 258 -21.35 2.83 2.70
N PHE A 259 -20.85 4.05 2.81
CA PHE A 259 -20.97 4.82 4.04
C PHE A 259 -22.29 5.60 4.08
N PRO A 260 -22.91 5.81 5.27
CA PRO A 260 -24.23 6.42 5.42
C PRO A 260 -24.20 7.95 5.29
N ALA A 261 -23.70 8.45 4.16
CA ALA A 261 -23.67 9.85 3.77
C ALA A 261 -24.49 10.04 2.50
N PHE A 262 -25.80 10.30 2.66
CA PHE A 262 -26.73 10.41 1.53
C PHE A 262 -26.69 9.21 0.57
N TRP A 263 -26.59 8.00 1.12
CA TRP A 263 -26.45 6.76 0.37
C TRP A 263 -27.57 6.54 -0.65
N GLU A 264 -28.82 6.86 -0.32
CA GLU A 264 -29.95 6.74 -1.23
C GLU A 264 -29.85 7.69 -2.44
N GLU A 265 -29.18 8.83 -2.30
CA GLU A 265 -28.90 9.73 -3.42
C GLU A 265 -27.79 9.14 -4.31
N GLU A 266 -26.75 8.55 -3.71
CA GLU A 266 -25.68 7.89 -4.47
C GLU A 266 -26.20 6.67 -5.24
N VAL A 267 -27.07 5.85 -4.64
CA VAL A 267 -27.73 4.73 -5.33
C VAL A 267 -28.46 5.19 -6.59
N LYS A 268 -29.22 6.29 -6.50
CA LYS A 268 -29.91 6.85 -7.66
C LYS A 268 -28.94 7.39 -8.71
N ARG A 269 -27.84 8.02 -8.29
CA ARG A 269 -26.82 8.58 -9.18
C ARG A 269 -26.04 7.50 -9.93
N ARG A 270 -25.63 6.43 -9.23
CA ARG A 270 -24.91 5.29 -9.82
C ARG A 270 -25.78 4.54 -10.82
N GLY A 271 -27.06 4.35 -10.51
CA GLY A 271 -28.01 3.70 -11.41
C GLY A 271 -27.61 2.27 -11.82
N THR A 272 -26.83 1.58 -10.98
CA THR A 272 -26.34 0.24 -11.25
C THR A 272 -27.43 -0.81 -11.00
N ALA A 273 -27.47 -1.85 -11.84
CA ALA A 273 -28.51 -2.88 -11.79
C ALA A 273 -28.25 -3.98 -10.73
N GLY A 274 -27.09 -3.96 -10.08
CA GLY A 274 -26.64 -4.99 -9.16
C GLY A 274 -25.11 -5.07 -9.10
N PRO A 275 -24.58 -6.12 -8.43
CA PRO A 275 -23.15 -6.31 -8.28
C PRO A 275 -22.37 -6.33 -9.60
N GLY A 276 -21.16 -5.79 -9.55
CA GLY A 276 -20.33 -5.58 -10.73
C GLY A 276 -18.88 -5.25 -10.41
N PRO A 277 -18.08 -4.97 -11.43
CA PRO A 277 -16.67 -4.63 -11.24
C PRO A 277 -16.46 -3.29 -10.51
N ARG A 278 -17.46 -2.43 -10.41
CA ARG A 278 -17.37 -1.07 -9.85
C ARG A 278 -18.77 -0.46 -9.62
N ASP A 279 -18.82 0.60 -8.82
CA ASP A 279 -19.92 1.57 -8.74
C ASP A 279 -21.29 1.00 -8.27
N TYR A 280 -21.34 -0.25 -7.77
CA TYR A 280 -22.55 -0.80 -7.15
C TYR A 280 -22.54 -0.52 -5.64
N PRO A 281 -23.46 0.29 -5.11
CA PRO A 281 -23.40 0.74 -3.71
C PRO A 281 -23.80 -0.29 -2.66
N GLY A 282 -24.19 -1.52 -3.06
CA GLY A 282 -24.71 -2.53 -2.14
C GLY A 282 -26.24 -2.47 -1.98
N THR A 283 -26.76 -3.28 -1.06
CA THR A 283 -28.22 -3.39 -0.82
C THR A 283 -28.73 -2.44 0.27
N ALA A 284 -27.82 -1.96 1.10
CA ALA A 284 -28.02 -0.98 2.17
C ALA A 284 -26.65 -0.35 2.47
N PRO A 285 -26.58 0.83 3.13
CA PRO A 285 -25.31 1.30 3.66
C PRO A 285 -24.72 0.27 4.62
N LEU A 286 -23.39 0.15 4.59
CA LEU A 286 -22.62 -0.79 5.40
C LEU A 286 -23.09 -2.25 5.26
N SER A 287 -23.53 -2.67 4.07
CA SER A 287 -23.88 -4.08 3.83
C SER A 287 -22.66 -5.00 3.79
N GLU A 288 -21.49 -4.45 3.42
CA GLU A 288 -20.23 -5.20 3.33
C GLU A 288 -19.42 -5.16 4.62
N PRO A 289 -18.84 -6.30 5.04
CA PRO A 289 -18.12 -6.41 6.31
C PRO A 289 -16.84 -5.56 6.34
N GLU A 290 -16.19 -5.34 5.19
CA GLU A 290 -15.02 -4.47 5.10
C GLU A 290 -15.37 -3.01 5.46
N ALA A 291 -16.50 -2.51 4.93
CA ALA A 291 -16.99 -1.17 5.23
C ALA A 291 -17.45 -1.06 6.69
N GLN A 292 -18.14 -2.07 7.22
CA GLN A 292 -18.55 -2.14 8.63
C GLN A 292 -17.35 -2.09 9.59
N ALA A 293 -16.27 -2.82 9.26
CA ALA A 293 -15.05 -2.84 10.06
C ALA A 293 -14.43 -1.45 10.16
N LEU A 294 -14.25 -0.76 9.02
CA LEU A 294 -13.68 0.58 9.00
C LEU A 294 -14.60 1.60 9.69
N PHE A 295 -15.92 1.50 9.48
CA PHE A 295 -16.92 2.35 10.11
C PHE A 295 -16.89 2.24 11.64
N SER A 296 -17.00 1.01 12.17
CA SER A 296 -17.03 0.74 13.62
C SER A 296 -15.73 1.18 14.28
N PHE A 297 -14.59 0.83 13.67
CA PHE A 297 -13.27 1.25 14.15
C PHE A 297 -13.12 2.77 14.20
N THR A 298 -13.63 3.48 13.18
CA THR A 298 -13.58 4.95 13.13
C THR A 298 -14.42 5.59 14.23
N GLN A 299 -15.62 5.06 14.49
CA GLN A 299 -16.47 5.52 15.59
C GLN A 299 -15.85 5.24 16.97
N GLU A 300 -15.33 4.04 17.19
CA GLU A 300 -14.76 3.61 18.46
C GLU A 300 -13.49 4.39 18.84
N GLN A 301 -12.63 4.67 17.85
CA GLN A 301 -11.38 5.39 18.13
C GLN A 301 -11.56 6.89 18.27
N GLY A 302 -12.58 7.48 17.64
CA GLY A 302 -12.85 8.92 17.71
C GLY A 302 -11.73 9.76 17.09
N PHE A 303 -11.41 9.51 15.82
CA PHE A 303 -10.34 10.21 15.11
C PHE A 303 -10.55 11.72 14.99
N ASP A 304 -9.45 12.48 14.94
CA ASP A 304 -9.43 13.93 14.74
C ASP A 304 -9.30 14.30 13.27
N MET A 305 -8.68 13.43 12.48
CA MET A 305 -8.50 13.59 11.05
C MET A 305 -8.47 12.21 10.38
N VAL A 306 -8.94 12.12 9.14
CA VAL A 306 -8.82 10.90 8.32
C VAL A 306 -8.30 11.19 6.92
N LEU A 307 -7.46 10.30 6.40
CA LEU A 307 -6.98 10.28 5.02
C LEU A 307 -7.30 8.91 4.40
N ALA A 308 -8.10 8.90 3.32
CA ALA A 308 -8.35 7.72 2.50
C ALA A 308 -7.49 7.80 1.23
N LEU A 309 -6.54 6.89 1.10
CA LEU A 309 -5.66 6.81 -0.07
C LEU A 309 -6.31 6.00 -1.18
N HIS A 310 -6.38 6.62 -2.35
CA HIS A 310 -6.89 6.07 -3.60
C HIS A 310 -5.87 6.29 -4.71
N THR A 311 -6.14 5.73 -5.90
CA THR A 311 -5.47 6.15 -7.13
C THR A 311 -6.54 6.32 -8.20
N GLN A 312 -6.51 7.29 -9.09
CA GLN A 312 -5.43 8.20 -9.44
C GLN A 312 -6.00 9.57 -9.80
N GLY A 313 -5.17 10.61 -9.75
CA GLY A 313 -5.54 11.96 -10.14
C GLY A 313 -4.57 13.05 -9.70
N GLN A 314 -3.67 12.77 -8.74
CA GLN A 314 -2.90 13.78 -8.01
C GLN A 314 -3.81 14.85 -7.41
N GLU A 315 -4.90 14.40 -6.78
CA GLU A 315 -5.95 15.27 -6.22
C GLU A 315 -6.17 15.00 -4.73
N ILE A 316 -6.53 16.06 -4.00
CA ILE A 316 -6.89 16.02 -2.59
C ILE A 316 -8.32 16.54 -2.46
N TYR A 317 -9.30 15.66 -2.31
CA TYR A 317 -10.69 16.04 -2.05
C TYR A 317 -10.90 16.25 -0.57
N TRP A 318 -11.41 17.41 -0.18
CA TRP A 318 -11.38 17.86 1.23
C TRP A 318 -12.74 18.32 1.79
N ASN A 319 -13.77 18.47 0.96
CA ASN A 319 -15.07 19.02 1.35
C ASN A 319 -16.17 17.96 1.31
N TYR A 320 -17.32 18.25 1.92
CA TYR A 320 -18.54 17.50 1.70
C TYR A 320 -19.79 18.31 2.05
N ARG A 321 -20.57 18.72 1.03
CA ARG A 321 -21.88 19.41 1.16
C ARG A 321 -21.94 20.60 2.14
N GLY A 322 -20.82 21.28 2.40
CA GLY A 322 -20.76 22.37 3.37
C GLY A 322 -20.72 21.88 4.82
N TYR A 323 -20.49 20.59 5.04
CA TYR A 323 -20.29 20.00 6.36
C TYR A 323 -18.82 20.03 6.81
N GLU A 324 -17.89 20.29 5.88
CA GLU A 324 -16.48 20.44 6.18
C GLU A 324 -16.20 21.54 7.21
N PRO A 325 -15.23 21.35 8.13
CA PRO A 325 -14.86 22.39 9.07
C PRO A 325 -14.20 23.57 8.34
N GLN A 326 -14.31 24.78 8.93
CA GLN A 326 -13.86 26.03 8.30
C GLN A 326 -12.37 26.02 7.89
N HIS A 327 -11.52 25.28 8.62
CA HIS A 327 -10.08 25.17 8.35
C HIS A 327 -9.72 24.05 7.35
N ALA A 328 -10.68 23.25 6.86
CA ALA A 328 -10.40 22.12 5.96
C ALA A 328 -9.73 22.55 4.66
N GLU A 329 -10.16 23.68 4.08
CA GLU A 329 -9.57 24.20 2.83
C GLU A 329 -8.12 24.66 3.03
N ALA A 330 -7.84 25.38 4.12
CA ALA A 330 -6.49 25.82 4.46
C ALA A 330 -5.56 24.62 4.70
N LEU A 331 -6.06 23.58 5.36
CA LEU A 331 -5.33 22.34 5.55
C LEU A 331 -5.09 21.62 4.20
N ALA A 332 -6.10 21.52 3.34
CA ALA A 332 -5.94 20.93 1.99
C ALA A 332 -4.88 21.68 1.17
N LEU A 333 -4.82 23.01 1.27
CA LEU A 333 -3.79 23.82 0.63
C LEU A 333 -2.40 23.56 1.22
N LYS A 334 -2.27 23.37 2.55
CA LYS A 334 -1.00 23.00 3.20
C LYS A 334 -0.50 21.64 2.69
N LEU A 335 -1.40 20.65 2.59
CA LEU A 335 -1.10 19.32 2.05
C LEU A 335 -0.70 19.36 0.58
N ALA A 336 -1.41 20.17 -0.22
CA ALA A 336 -1.10 20.41 -1.62
C ALA A 336 0.27 21.06 -1.81
N LEU A 337 0.65 22.03 -0.97
CA LEU A 337 1.96 22.69 -1.04
C LEU A 337 3.13 21.76 -0.68
N ALA A 338 2.89 20.76 0.18
CA ALA A 338 3.89 19.77 0.52
C ALA A 338 4.09 18.72 -0.59
N SER A 339 3.13 18.57 -1.49
CA SER A 339 3.15 17.60 -2.58
C SER A 339 3.03 18.31 -3.95
N SER A 340 2.86 17.54 -5.02
CA SER A 340 2.47 18.06 -6.33
C SER A 340 0.95 18.10 -6.53
N TYR A 341 0.16 17.77 -5.50
CA TYR A 341 -1.25 17.43 -5.68
C TYR A 341 -2.15 18.64 -5.61
N LYS A 342 -3.27 18.57 -6.32
CA LYS A 342 -4.24 19.66 -6.40
C LYS A 342 -5.34 19.48 -5.35
N PRO A 343 -5.63 20.49 -4.52
CA PRO A 343 -6.79 20.47 -3.66
C PRO A 343 -8.05 20.71 -4.50
N VAL A 344 -9.05 19.84 -4.36
CA VAL A 344 -10.27 19.88 -5.18
C VAL A 344 -11.50 19.93 -4.28
N LYS A 345 -12.33 20.96 -4.52
CA LYS A 345 -13.67 21.03 -3.98
C LYS A 345 -14.62 20.21 -4.87
N LEU A 346 -15.05 19.06 -4.38
CA LEU A 346 -15.92 18.13 -5.11
C LEU A 346 -17.40 18.45 -4.88
N SER A 347 -18.20 18.21 -5.91
CA SER A 347 -19.65 18.19 -5.82
C SER A 347 -20.18 16.95 -6.54
N GLY A 348 -21.32 16.42 -6.09
CA GLY A 348 -21.96 15.30 -6.75
C GLY A 348 -21.33 13.93 -6.50
N SER A 349 -20.72 13.76 -5.33
CA SER A 349 -20.27 12.47 -4.77
C SER A 349 -20.86 12.35 -3.38
N ASP A 350 -21.41 11.19 -3.07
CA ASP A 350 -21.99 10.84 -1.77
C ASP A 350 -21.57 9.40 -1.42
N ALA A 351 -21.89 8.94 -0.20
CA ALA A 351 -21.61 7.61 0.33
C ALA A 351 -20.12 7.20 0.51
N GLY A 352 -19.18 8.10 0.25
CA GLY A 352 -17.75 7.89 0.50
C GLY A 352 -17.39 7.88 1.98
N PHE A 353 -16.27 7.23 2.32
CA PHE A 353 -15.74 7.22 3.69
C PHE A 353 -15.48 8.63 4.22
N LYS A 354 -14.82 9.46 3.41
CA LYS A 354 -14.59 10.89 3.70
C LYS A 354 -15.91 11.62 3.95
N ASP A 355 -16.89 11.38 3.10
CA ASP A 355 -18.17 12.10 3.11
C ASP A 355 -18.89 11.86 4.43
N TRP A 356 -18.99 10.59 4.83
CA TRP A 356 -19.54 10.21 6.13
C TRP A 356 -18.77 10.79 7.31
N PHE A 357 -17.43 10.70 7.28
CA PHE A 357 -16.62 11.24 8.37
C PHE A 357 -16.83 12.75 8.55
N ILE A 358 -16.81 13.50 7.45
CA ILE A 358 -17.04 14.95 7.48
C ILE A 358 -18.47 15.27 7.95
N GLN A 359 -19.48 14.56 7.46
CA GLN A 359 -20.88 14.78 7.81
C GLN A 359 -21.15 14.60 9.31
N ASP A 360 -20.70 13.49 9.87
CA ASP A 360 -21.10 13.04 11.20
C ASP A 360 -20.18 13.63 12.29
N PHE A 361 -18.88 13.73 12.02
CA PHE A 361 -17.91 14.18 13.03
C PHE A 361 -17.54 15.67 12.91
N ARG A 362 -17.82 16.30 11.76
CA ARG A 362 -17.45 17.71 11.47
C ARG A 362 -15.96 17.98 11.63
N LYS A 363 -15.15 16.99 11.28
CA LYS A 363 -13.69 17.01 11.37
C LYS A 363 -13.04 16.89 9.99
N PRO A 364 -11.77 17.29 9.82
CA PRO A 364 -11.08 17.21 8.54
C PRO A 364 -10.97 15.76 8.02
N GLY A 365 -11.51 15.52 6.83
CA GLY A 365 -11.38 14.26 6.13
C GLY A 365 -10.92 14.49 4.69
N PHE A 366 -10.02 13.64 4.20
CA PHE A 366 -9.44 13.78 2.87
C PHE A 366 -9.48 12.48 2.10
N THR A 367 -9.78 12.57 0.81
CA THR A 367 -9.52 11.51 -0.17
C THR A 367 -8.34 11.98 -0.99
N VAL A 368 -7.26 11.19 -0.99
CA VAL A 368 -6.01 11.50 -1.69
C VAL A 368 -5.89 10.54 -2.87
N GLU A 369 -6.06 11.04 -4.09
CA GLU A 369 -5.90 10.30 -5.33
C GLU A 369 -4.43 10.31 -5.76
N VAL A 370 -3.69 9.28 -5.39
CA VAL A 370 -2.24 9.16 -5.58
C VAL A 370 -1.90 8.90 -7.05
N GLY A 371 -0.91 9.63 -7.56
CA GLY A 371 -0.35 9.43 -8.90
C GLY A 371 -1.28 9.78 -10.06
N LEU A 372 -0.75 9.62 -11.28
CA LEU A 372 -1.50 9.75 -12.54
C LEU A 372 -1.41 8.46 -13.36
N GLY A 373 -2.44 8.16 -14.14
CA GLY A 373 -2.44 7.08 -15.11
C GLY A 373 -3.76 6.31 -15.18
N VAL A 374 -3.65 4.99 -15.34
CA VAL A 374 -4.79 4.08 -15.43
C VAL A 374 -4.60 2.96 -14.44
N ASN A 375 -5.59 2.76 -13.56
CA ASN A 375 -5.52 1.68 -12.58
C ASN A 375 -5.58 0.29 -13.23
N PRO A 376 -4.79 -0.69 -12.71
CA PRO A 376 -3.82 -0.53 -11.63
C PRO A 376 -2.59 0.26 -12.10
N LEU A 377 -2.12 1.23 -11.30
CA LEU A 377 -0.91 1.97 -11.63
C LEU A 377 0.29 1.01 -11.69
N PRO A 378 1.26 1.24 -12.60
CA PRO A 378 2.42 0.36 -12.73
C PRO A 378 3.26 0.36 -11.45
N ILE A 379 3.70 -0.82 -11.01
CA ILE A 379 4.57 -0.94 -9.82
C ILE A 379 5.91 -0.21 -9.99
N ALA A 380 6.37 -0.05 -11.23
CA ALA A 380 7.56 0.71 -11.56
C ALA A 380 7.44 2.20 -11.18
N SER A 381 6.22 2.72 -11.06
CA SER A 381 5.97 4.10 -10.61
C SER A 381 6.07 4.26 -9.10
N PHE A 382 6.18 3.17 -8.32
CA PHE A 382 6.20 3.23 -6.86
C PHE A 382 7.16 4.26 -6.26
N PRO A 383 8.44 4.39 -6.71
CA PRO A 383 9.36 5.38 -6.15
C PRO A 383 8.84 6.81 -6.31
N ASP A 384 8.40 7.17 -7.52
CA ASP A 384 7.87 8.51 -7.81
C ASP A 384 6.59 8.79 -7.01
N LEU A 385 5.68 7.79 -6.93
CA LEU A 385 4.45 7.90 -6.14
C LEU A 385 4.76 8.13 -4.65
N TYR A 386 5.78 7.46 -4.14
CA TYR A 386 6.19 7.61 -2.75
C TYR A 386 6.78 8.99 -2.48
N ASP A 387 7.69 9.46 -3.35
CA ASP A 387 8.35 10.77 -3.24
C ASP A 387 7.34 11.93 -3.25
N GLU A 388 6.22 11.78 -3.96
CA GLU A 388 5.12 12.74 -3.95
C GLU A 388 4.22 12.63 -2.70
N LEU A 389 4.02 11.42 -2.19
CA LEU A 389 3.04 11.14 -1.14
C LEU A 389 3.58 11.39 0.28
N TRP A 390 4.80 10.96 0.60
CA TRP A 390 5.30 11.03 1.97
C TRP A 390 5.31 12.46 2.55
N PRO A 391 5.64 13.53 1.81
CA PRO A 391 5.64 14.89 2.36
C PRO A 391 4.24 15.35 2.78
N LEU A 392 3.22 14.96 1.98
CA LEU A 392 1.82 15.22 2.29
C LEU A 392 1.42 14.54 3.60
N LEU A 393 1.78 13.26 3.76
CA LEU A 393 1.44 12.50 4.97
C LEU A 393 2.13 13.06 6.22
N VAL A 394 3.41 13.45 6.15
CA VAL A 394 4.09 14.13 7.26
C VAL A 394 3.40 15.45 7.60
N THR A 395 3.07 16.25 6.59
CA THR A 395 2.40 17.54 6.76
C THR A 395 1.02 17.40 7.43
N ALA A 396 0.28 16.32 7.12
CA ALA A 396 -0.99 16.02 7.79
C ALA A 396 -0.80 15.74 9.29
N ILE A 397 0.24 14.97 9.65
CA ILE A 397 0.56 14.66 11.05
C ILE A 397 0.99 15.94 11.79
N GLU A 398 1.86 16.77 11.19
CA GLU A 398 2.29 18.03 11.79
C GLU A 398 1.14 19.01 11.99
N ALA A 399 0.29 19.19 10.97
CA ALA A 399 -0.87 20.07 11.07
C ALA A 399 -1.83 19.62 12.18
N LEU A 400 -2.03 18.31 12.34
CA LEU A 400 -2.84 17.79 13.43
C LEU A 400 -2.23 18.05 14.82
N ALA A 401 -0.89 18.04 14.92
CA ALA A 401 -0.17 18.36 16.15
C ALA A 401 -0.23 19.87 16.51
N GLU A 402 -0.20 20.75 15.51
CA GLU A 402 -0.23 22.22 15.68
C GLU A 402 -1.58 22.74 16.21
N GLU A 403 -2.67 21.99 16.02
CA GLU A 403 -4.01 22.35 16.52
C GLU A 403 -4.20 22.06 18.03
N ALA A 404 -3.14 21.73 18.77
CA ALA A 404 -3.17 21.33 20.19
C ALA A 404 -3.09 22.50 21.19
#